data_AF-A0A816IB63-F1
#
_entry.id   AF-A0A816IB63-F1
#
_cell.length_a   1.000
_cell.length_b   1.000
_cell.length_c   1.000
_cell.angle_alpha   90.00
_cell.angle_beta   90.00
_cell.angle_gamma   90.00
#
_symmetry.space_group_name_H-M   'P 1'
#
loop_
_entity.id
_entity.type
_entity.pdbx_description
1 polymer ?
#
loop_
_entity_poly.entity_id
_entity_poly.type
_entity_poly.pdbx_seq_one_letter_code
_entity_poly.pdbx_strand_id
1 'polypeptide(L)'
;MGESTGLNDELYRKRIYRKFESGVLYKGIKGLYEGLKAYRTEDGRIMLFRPDQNALRLQSGAHRLCMPYPSVDQFVSAVKQVVLANKKWVCIKLE
;
A
#
# COMPACT_ATOMS: atom_id res chain seq x y z
N MET A 1 -10.27 -15.31 50.39
CA MET A 1 -9.70 -14.11 49.75
C MET A 1 -8.99 -14.55 48.48
N GLY A 2 -9.49 -14.11 47.34
CA GLY A 2 -9.06 -14.54 46.00
C GLY A 2 -10.15 -14.15 45.02
N GLU A 3 -10.36 -12.85 44.87
CA GLU A 3 -11.36 -12.30 43.96
C GLU A 3 -10.98 -12.66 42.52
N SER A 4 -11.84 -13.43 41.86
CA SER A 4 -11.82 -13.59 40.41
C SER A 4 -12.14 -12.22 39.80
N THR A 5 -11.12 -11.51 39.33
CA THR A 5 -11.28 -10.28 38.56
C THR A 5 -11.98 -10.62 37.25
N GLY A 6 -13.31 -10.56 37.26
CA GLY A 6 -14.15 -10.58 36.08
C GLY A 6 -13.86 -9.32 35.26
N LEU A 7 -12.91 -9.43 34.32
CA LEU A 7 -12.79 -8.45 33.26
C LEU A 7 -14.07 -8.53 32.42
N ASN A 8 -14.98 -7.59 32.68
CA ASN A 8 -16.28 -7.42 32.03
C ASN A 8 -16.25 -7.80 30.53
N ASP A 9 -16.99 -8.85 30.17
CA ASP A 9 -17.17 -9.36 28.79
C ASP A 9 -17.52 -8.26 27.79
N GLU A 10 -18.16 -7.18 28.24
CA GLU A 10 -18.52 -6.02 27.43
C GLU A 10 -17.30 -5.22 26.92
N LEU A 11 -16.24 -5.15 27.73
CA LEU A 11 -14.99 -4.47 27.36
C LEU A 11 -14.20 -5.31 26.34
N TYR A 12 -14.24 -6.64 26.48
CA TYR A 12 -13.66 -7.57 25.53
C TYR A 12 -14.40 -7.51 24.18
N ARG A 13 -15.74 -7.47 24.22
CA ARG A 13 -16.59 -7.33 23.03
C ARG A 13 -16.40 -5.99 22.32
N LYS A 14 -16.24 -4.88 23.05
CA LYS A 14 -15.93 -3.55 22.47
C LYS A 14 -14.53 -3.47 21.84
N ARG A 15 -13.57 -4.29 22.27
CA ARG A 15 -12.19 -4.30 21.72
C ARG A 15 -12.04 -5.18 20.49
N ILE A 16 -12.86 -6.24 20.38
CA ILE A 16 -12.93 -7.11 19.18
C ILE A 16 -13.75 -6.44 18.06
N TYR A 17 -14.79 -5.67 18.38
CA TYR A 17 -15.43 -4.76 17.42
C TYR A 17 -14.61 -3.48 17.22
N ARG A 18 -13.35 -3.62 16.81
CA ARG A 18 -12.61 -2.51 16.23
C ARG A 18 -13.25 -2.17 14.88
N LYS A 19 -14.27 -1.32 14.96
CA LYS A 19 -15.04 -0.67 13.88
C LYS A 19 -14.33 -0.75 12.52
N PHE A 20 -14.63 -1.80 11.76
CA PHE A 20 -14.24 -1.96 10.36
C PHE A 20 -15.11 -1.04 9.48
N GLU A 21 -15.07 0.28 9.74
CA GLU A 21 -15.59 1.25 8.79
C GLU A 21 -14.45 1.63 7.86
N SER A 22 -14.25 0.82 6.82
CA SER A 22 -13.33 1.18 5.74
C SER A 22 -13.85 2.47 5.09
N GLY A 23 -13.13 3.57 5.28
CA GLY A 23 -13.49 4.86 4.69
C GLY A 23 -13.67 4.79 3.17
N VAL A 24 -12.92 3.89 2.51
CA VAL A 24 -12.97 3.62 1.06
C VAL A 24 -14.29 2.96 0.64
N LEU A 25 -14.87 2.10 1.48
CA LEU A 25 -16.08 1.34 1.14
C LEU A 25 -17.35 1.99 1.67
N TYR A 26 -17.29 2.62 2.83
CA TYR A 26 -18.47 3.00 3.61
C TYR A 26 -18.71 4.51 3.68
N LYS A 27 -17.66 5.34 3.58
CA LYS A 27 -17.75 6.79 3.85
C LYS A 27 -17.44 7.69 2.66
N GLY A 28 -17.45 7.15 1.44
CA GLY A 28 -17.27 7.94 0.21
C GLY A 28 -15.86 8.52 0.02
N ILE A 29 -14.88 8.11 0.83
CA ILE A 29 -13.47 8.46 0.59
C ILE A 29 -13.06 7.74 -0.70
N LYS A 30 -12.68 8.50 -1.72
CA LYS A 30 -12.27 7.94 -3.00
C LYS A 30 -10.87 7.35 -2.85
N GLY A 31 -10.72 6.06 -3.17
CA GLY A 31 -9.41 5.42 -3.24
C GLY A 31 -8.55 6.05 -4.33
N LEU A 32 -7.23 6.00 -4.14
CA LEU A 32 -6.24 6.42 -5.13
C LEU A 32 -5.38 5.21 -5.50
N TYR A 33 -5.07 5.08 -6.79
CA TYR A 33 -4.15 4.05 -7.27
C TYR A 33 -3.12 4.67 -8.21
N GLU A 34 -2.00 3.98 -8.35
CA GLU A 34 -0.92 4.34 -9.26
C GLU A 34 -0.59 3.15 -10.18
N GLY A 35 -0.06 3.47 -11.36
CA GLY A 35 0.29 2.48 -12.38
C GLY A 35 1.66 2.75 -12.97
N LEU A 36 2.54 1.76 -12.89
CA LEU A 36 3.86 1.76 -13.54
C LEU A 36 4.17 0.37 -14.08
N LYS A 37 5.12 0.30 -15.01
CA LYS A 37 5.56 -0.96 -15.60
C LYS A 37 7.04 -1.21 -15.29
N ALA A 38 7.36 -2.47 -15.03
CA ALA A 38 8.73 -2.96 -14.95
C ALA A 38 9.04 -3.72 -16.23
N TYR A 39 10.19 -3.43 -16.83
CA TYR A 39 10.64 -4.09 -18.06
C TYR A 39 11.91 -4.85 -17.81
N ARG A 40 12.01 -6.07 -18.35
CA ARG A 40 13.26 -6.82 -18.37
C ARG A 40 13.97 -6.54 -19.70
N THR A 41 15.21 -6.10 -19.61
CA THR A 41 16.12 -5.92 -20.75
C THR A 41 16.65 -7.26 -21.23
N GLU A 42 17.19 -7.30 -22.45
CA GLU A 42 17.87 -8.48 -23.01
C GLU A 42 19.02 -8.97 -22.11
N ASP A 43 19.75 -8.04 -21.51
CA ASP A 43 20.82 -8.31 -20.52
C ASP A 43 20.30 -8.85 -19.17
N GLY A 44 18.98 -9.07 -19.02
CA GLY A 44 18.36 -9.56 -17.80
C GLY A 44 18.18 -8.51 -16.69
N ARG A 45 18.59 -7.26 -16.90
CA ARG A 45 18.36 -6.16 -15.95
C ARG A 45 16.89 -5.73 -15.95
N ILE A 46 16.36 -5.36 -14.78
CA ILE A 46 14.99 -4.84 -14.65
C ILE A 46 15.03 -3.32 -14.56
N MET A 47 14.27 -2.67 -15.43
CA MET A 47 14.16 -1.21 -15.52
C MET A 47 12.77 -0.75 -15.11
N LEU A 48 12.74 0.35 -14.35
CA LEU A 48 11.53 1.07 -13.98
C LEU A 48 11.56 2.45 -14.64
N PHE A 49 10.46 2.84 -15.27
CA PHE A 49 10.38 4.15 -15.89
C PHE A 49 9.87 5.19 -14.91
N ARG A 50 10.75 6.12 -14.51
CA ARG A 50 10.46 7.32 -13.70
C ARG A 50 9.50 7.07 -12.50
N PRO A 51 9.81 6.12 -11.60
CA PRO A 51 8.92 5.78 -10.48
C PRO A 51 8.75 6.94 -9.47
N ASP A 52 9.68 7.90 -9.47
CA ASP A 52 9.60 9.17 -8.75
C ASP A 52 8.40 10.01 -9.19
N GLN A 53 8.08 10.04 -10.49
CA GLN A 53 6.95 10.81 -11.01
C GLN A 53 5.60 10.19 -10.63
N ASN A 54 5.54 8.86 -10.56
CA ASN A 54 4.39 8.16 -10.01
C ASN A 54 4.19 8.51 -8.53
N ALA A 55 5.27 8.57 -7.75
CA ALA A 55 5.19 8.96 -6.35
C ALA A 55 4.67 10.38 -6.20
N LEU A 56 5.18 11.35 -6.97
CA LEU A 56 4.70 12.74 -6.93
C LEU A 56 3.22 12.86 -7.30
N ARG A 57 2.75 12.08 -8.29
CA ARG A 57 1.33 12.05 -8.66
C ARG A 57 0.46 11.44 -7.56
N LEU A 58 0.95 10.39 -6.88
CA LEU A 58 0.28 9.84 -5.69
C LEU A 58 0.15 10.91 -4.60
N GLN A 59 1.22 11.63 -4.29
CA GLN A 59 1.21 12.67 -3.25
C GLN A 59 0.23 13.80 -3.59
N SER A 60 0.22 14.27 -4.83
CA SER A 60 -0.74 15.28 -5.29
C SER A 60 -2.20 14.81 -5.16
N GLY A 61 -2.48 13.57 -5.57
CA GLY A 61 -3.80 12.96 -5.43
C GLY A 61 -4.23 12.77 -3.97
N ALA A 62 -3.30 12.30 -3.13
CA ALA A 62 -3.54 12.08 -1.71
C ALA A 62 -3.74 13.40 -0.96
N HIS A 63 -2.97 14.44 -1.29
CA HIS A 63 -3.16 15.78 -0.76
C HIS A 63 -4.57 16.33 -1.08
N ARG A 64 -5.03 16.20 -2.33
CA ARG A 64 -6.39 16.61 -2.73
C ARG A 64 -7.49 15.84 -2.00
N LEU A 65 -7.21 14.59 -1.60
CA LEU A 65 -8.14 13.72 -0.88
C LEU A 65 -7.96 13.77 0.65
N CYS A 66 -7.11 14.66 1.16
CA CYS A 66 -6.75 14.75 2.58
C CYS A 66 -6.32 13.40 3.18
N MET A 67 -5.61 12.58 2.39
CA MET A 67 -5.11 11.27 2.80
C MET A 67 -3.62 11.33 3.17
N PRO A 68 -3.16 10.54 4.15
CA PRO A 68 -1.73 10.36 4.39
C PRO A 68 -1.06 9.70 3.19
N TYR A 69 0.16 10.12 2.87
CA TYR A 69 0.93 9.58 1.76
C TYR A 69 2.40 9.35 2.17
N PRO A 70 3.08 8.35 1.57
CA PRO A 70 4.50 8.10 1.83
C PRO A 70 5.39 9.17 1.18
N SER A 71 6.64 9.28 1.65
CA SER A 71 7.67 10.04 0.94
C SER A 71 7.98 9.41 -0.43
N VAL A 72 8.56 10.19 -1.34
CA VAL A 72 8.97 9.68 -2.67
C VAL A 72 9.91 8.49 -2.53
N ASP A 73 10.90 8.58 -1.63
CA ASP A 73 11.86 7.50 -1.41
C ASP A 73 11.22 6.23 -0.84
N GLN A 74 10.26 6.38 0.08
CA GLN A 74 9.50 5.25 0.61
C GLN A 74 8.72 4.55 -0.50
N PHE A 75 8.04 5.31 -1.35
CA PHE A 75 7.30 4.76 -2.49
C PHE A 75 8.24 4.04 -3.47
N VAL A 76 9.32 4.69 -3.90
CA VAL A 76 10.27 4.11 -4.86
C VAL A 76 10.96 2.87 -4.29
N SER A 77 11.34 2.88 -3.01
CA SER A 77 11.92 1.73 -2.33
C SER A 77 10.93 0.56 -2.28
N ALA A 78 9.67 0.81 -1.91
CA ALA A 78 8.64 -0.22 -1.88
C ALA A 78 8.40 -0.84 -3.27
N VAL A 79 8.30 -0.02 -4.33
CA VAL A 79 8.17 -0.50 -5.71
C VAL A 79 9.34 -1.39 -6.10
N LYS A 80 10.59 -0.97 -5.82
CA LYS A 80 11.78 -1.77 -6.10
C LYS A 80 11.75 -3.10 -5.39
N GLN A 81 11.38 -3.14 -4.11
CA GLN A 81 11.29 -4.37 -3.32
C GLN A 81 10.25 -5.33 -3.89
N VAL A 82 9.05 -4.84 -4.24
CA VAL A 82 7.98 -5.68 -4.83
C VAL A 82 8.41 -6.25 -6.18
N VAL A 83 9.04 -5.45 -7.02
CA VAL A 83 9.54 -5.88 -8.33
C VAL A 83 10.65 -6.93 -8.19
N LEU A 84 11.57 -6.74 -7.24
CA LEU A 84 12.62 -7.71 -6.95
C LEU A 84 12.06 -9.04 -6.42
N ALA A 85 11.11 -8.98 -5.49
CA ALA A 85 10.43 -10.16 -4.96
C ALA A 85 9.68 -10.95 -6.05
N ASN A 86 9.18 -10.25 -7.07
CA ASN A 86 8.40 -10.82 -8.16
C ASN A 86 9.15 -10.89 -9.49
N LYS A 87 10.49 -10.84 -9.47
CA LYS A 87 11.33 -10.79 -10.68
C LYS A 87 10.97 -11.86 -11.73
N LYS A 88 10.57 -13.05 -11.29
CA LYS A 88 10.18 -14.18 -12.15
C LYS A 88 9.00 -13.88 -13.07
N TRP A 89 8.13 -12.95 -12.67
CA TRP A 89 6.93 -12.54 -13.42
C TRP A 89 7.18 -11.34 -14.34
N VAL A 90 8.38 -10.75 -14.30
CA VAL A 90 8.76 -9.66 -15.21
C VAL A 90 9.20 -10.29 -16.52
N CYS A 91 8.28 -10.32 -17.49
CA CYS A 91 8.49 -10.94 -18.80
C CYS A 91 9.65 -10.31 -19.57
N ILE A 92 10.35 -11.15 -20.33
CA ILE A 92 11.16 -10.72 -21.47
C ILE A 92 10.15 -10.38 -22.57
N LYS A 93 10.28 -9.21 -23.21
CA LYS A 93 9.61 -9.00 -24.50
C LYS A 93 10.30 -9.95 -25.47
N LEU A 94 9.68 -11.10 -25.73
CA LEU A 94 10.02 -11.89 -26.92
C LEU A 94 9.59 -11.04 -28.12
N GLU A 95 10.50 -10.84 -29.06
CA GLU A 95 10.27 -10.12 -30.31
C GLU A 95 9.10 -10.70 -31.11
#